data_AF-A0A6M0KZH6-F1
#
_entry.id   AF-A0A6M0KZH6-F1
#
_cell.length_a   1.000
_cell.length_b   1.000
_cell.length_c   1.000
_cell.angle_alpha   90.00
_cell.angle_beta   90.00
_cell.angle_gamma   90.00
#
_symmetry.space_group_name_H-M   'P 1'
#
loop_
_entity.id
_entity.type
_entity.pdbx_description
1 polymer ?
#
loop_
_entity_poly.entity_id
_entity_poly.type
_entity_poly.pdbx_seq_one_letter_code
_entity_poly.pdbx_strand_id
1 'polypeptide(L)'
;IGNNYKYKIMTNMVLEVKAQGRGSRQMCRMDRFGFPRTKAKGSKIVKGFQTGDIVKAVVTKGKKIGTYLGKVAVRVSGNFNITTTLGTIQGINHKYCKTIQKGDGYAYAIATIK
;
A
#
# COMPACT_ATOMS: atom_id res chain seq x y z
N ILE A 1 -0.46 -35.46 26.67
CA ILE A 1 -1.33 -34.56 25.87
C ILE A 1 -0.47 -33.96 24.77
N GLY A 2 -0.71 -34.37 23.53
CA GLY A 2 0.12 -33.97 22.38
C GLY A 2 0.11 -35.07 21.33
N ASN A 3 -0.98 -35.20 20.59
CA ASN A 3 -1.03 -36.13 19.47
C ASN A 3 -0.07 -35.65 18.38
N ASN A 4 0.87 -36.50 17.98
CA ASN A 4 1.77 -36.25 16.86
C ASN A 4 1.01 -36.45 15.54
N TYR A 5 0.33 -35.41 15.08
CA TYR A 5 -0.28 -35.42 13.76
C TYR A 5 0.79 -35.16 12.68
N LYS A 6 0.93 -36.07 11.71
CA LYS A 6 1.70 -35.83 10.48
C LYS A 6 0.81 -35.10 9.48
N TYR A 7 1.09 -33.82 9.24
CA TYR A 7 0.38 -33.00 8.27
C TYR A 7 1.06 -33.11 6.89
N LYS A 8 0.28 -33.34 5.83
CA LYS A 8 0.75 -33.28 4.44
C LYS A 8 0.24 -31.99 3.81
N ILE A 9 1.14 -31.03 3.60
CA ILE A 9 0.81 -29.80 2.87
C ILE A 9 0.78 -30.16 1.37
N MET A 10 -0.37 -29.99 0.72
CA MET A 10 -0.56 -30.37 -0.69
C MET A 10 -0.08 -29.29 -1.68
N THR A 11 0.12 -28.07 -1.21
CA THR A 11 0.51 -26.92 -2.03
C THR A 11 1.91 -26.44 -1.68
N ASN A 12 2.69 -26.15 -2.71
CA ASN A 12 3.98 -25.50 -2.53
C ASN A 12 3.85 -23.97 -2.52
N MET A 13 2.66 -23.43 -2.83
CA MET A 13 2.37 -21.99 -2.78
C MET A 13 1.56 -21.65 -1.53
N VAL A 14 2.02 -20.65 -0.79
CA VAL A 14 1.38 -20.16 0.44
C VAL A 14 1.15 -18.65 0.34
N LEU A 15 0.04 -18.20 0.90
CA LEU A 15 -0.22 -16.77 1.11
C LEU A 15 0.59 -16.26 2.30
N GLU A 16 1.58 -15.44 2.04
CA GLU A 16 2.33 -14.72 3.06
C GLU A 16 1.60 -13.43 3.43
N VAL A 17 1.28 -13.28 4.71
CA VAL A 17 0.60 -12.10 5.25
C VAL A 17 1.55 -11.40 6.22
N LYS A 18 1.98 -10.18 5.87
CA LYS A 18 2.88 -9.37 6.69
C LYS A 18 2.15 -8.19 7.31
N ALA A 19 2.22 -8.04 8.63
CA ALA A 19 1.70 -6.86 9.33
C ALA A 19 2.55 -5.61 9.01
N GLN A 20 1.93 -4.54 8.53
CA GLN A 20 2.59 -3.27 8.14
C GLN A 20 2.20 -2.08 9.01
N GLY A 21 1.34 -2.28 10.01
CA GLY A 21 0.84 -1.23 10.89
C GLY A 21 -0.20 -0.31 10.26
N ARG A 22 -0.75 0.60 11.06
CA ARG A 22 -1.84 1.52 10.69
C ARG A 22 -1.48 2.97 10.96
N GLY A 23 -0.71 3.56 10.04
CA GLY A 23 -0.33 4.97 10.09
C GLY A 23 0.62 5.33 11.24
N SER A 24 1.05 6.59 11.28
CA SER A 24 1.81 7.15 12.40
C SER A 24 0.90 8.05 13.23
N ARG A 25 1.10 8.05 14.56
CA ARG A 25 0.44 9.01 15.47
C ARG A 25 1.03 10.42 15.34
N GLN A 26 2.22 10.52 14.74
CA GLN A 26 2.85 11.81 14.47
C GLN A 26 2.20 12.48 13.25
N MET A 27 1.43 13.53 13.50
CA MET A 27 0.66 14.24 12.47
C MET A 27 1.48 15.24 11.66
N CYS A 28 2.47 15.87 12.30
CA CYS A 28 3.33 16.89 11.71
C CYS A 28 4.80 16.44 11.75
N ARG A 29 5.56 16.75 10.71
CA ARG A 29 7.02 16.63 10.77
C ARG A 29 7.58 17.75 11.64
N MET A 30 8.35 17.39 12.65
CA MET A 30 9.04 18.35 13.51
C MET A 30 10.39 18.73 12.89
N ASP A 31 10.96 19.86 13.27
CA ASP A 31 12.38 20.15 13.07
C ASP A 31 13.25 19.44 14.12
N ARG A 32 14.55 19.75 14.14
CA ARG A 32 15.49 19.19 15.13
C ARG A 32 15.22 19.69 16.56
N PHE A 33 14.51 20.81 16.71
CA PHE A 33 14.22 21.47 17.98
C PHE A 33 12.80 21.17 18.51
N GLY A 34 12.00 20.41 17.76
CA GLY A 34 10.64 20.03 18.13
C GLY A 34 9.53 20.92 17.57
N PHE A 35 9.85 21.94 16.77
CA PHE A 35 8.84 22.81 16.16
C PHE A 35 8.20 22.17 14.92
N PRO A 36 6.87 22.31 14.73
CA PRO A 36 6.19 21.76 13.55
C PRO A 36 6.64 22.46 12.25
N ARG A 37 7.15 21.70 11.28
CA ARG A 37 7.51 22.20 9.93
C ARG A 37 6.37 22.09 8.91
N THR A 38 5.47 21.13 9.09
CA THR A 38 4.38 20.85 8.15
C THR A 38 3.04 20.93 8.84
N LYS A 39 1.99 21.32 8.11
CA LYS A 39 0.61 21.21 8.59
C LYS A 39 0.15 19.75 8.60
N ALA A 40 -0.73 19.41 9.53
CA ALA A 40 -1.38 18.11 9.58
C ALA A 40 -2.18 17.87 8.28
N LYS A 41 -2.22 16.62 7.82
CA LYS A 41 -3.07 16.25 6.68
C LYS A 41 -4.54 16.39 7.10
N GLY A 42 -5.29 17.25 6.41
CA GLY A 42 -6.69 17.53 6.74
C GLY A 42 -7.59 16.30 6.61
N SER A 43 -7.80 15.81 5.39
CA SER A 43 -8.62 14.61 5.16
C SER A 43 -7.78 13.34 5.00
N LYS A 44 -8.18 12.29 5.70
CA LYS A 44 -7.62 10.93 5.56
C LYS A 44 -7.91 10.34 4.18
N ILE A 45 -9.09 10.61 3.64
CA ILE A 45 -9.59 10.11 2.35
C ILE A 45 -9.53 11.23 1.32
N VAL A 46 -8.92 10.98 0.17
CA VAL A 46 -8.85 11.94 -0.94
C VAL A 46 -9.35 11.25 -2.20
N LYS A 47 -10.36 11.83 -2.86
CA LYS A 47 -10.98 11.27 -4.08
C LYS A 47 -11.43 9.81 -3.93
N GLY A 48 -11.84 9.40 -2.73
CA GLY A 48 -12.29 8.04 -2.42
C GLY A 48 -11.18 7.03 -2.08
N PHE A 49 -9.91 7.47 -2.07
CA PHE A 49 -8.75 6.64 -1.77
C PHE A 49 -8.13 6.99 -0.41
N GLN A 50 -7.58 5.99 0.26
CA GLN A 50 -6.80 6.15 1.47
C GLN A 50 -5.38 5.58 1.30
N THR A 51 -4.39 6.17 1.98
CA THR A 51 -3.05 5.60 2.02
C THR A 51 -3.09 4.18 2.58
N GLY A 52 -2.48 3.23 1.86
CA GLY A 52 -2.48 1.82 2.20
C GLY A 52 -3.48 0.98 1.40
N ASP A 53 -4.42 1.60 0.67
CA ASP A 53 -5.31 0.89 -0.26
C ASP A 53 -4.47 0.19 -1.36
N ILE A 54 -4.84 -1.04 -1.71
CA ILE A 54 -4.27 -1.77 -2.84
C ILE A 54 -5.08 -1.39 -4.07
N VAL A 55 -4.39 -0.82 -5.06
CA VAL A 55 -5.00 -0.31 -6.29
C VAL A 55 -4.38 -0.96 -7.51
N LYS A 56 -5.19 -1.09 -8.56
CA LYS A 56 -4.72 -1.32 -9.93
C LYS A 56 -4.81 0.00 -10.68
N ALA A 57 -3.67 0.51 -11.14
CA ALA A 57 -3.64 1.68 -12.00
C ALA A 57 -3.37 1.27 -13.44
N VAL A 58 -4.23 1.70 -14.35
CA VAL A 58 -4.07 1.48 -15.80
C VAL A 58 -3.88 2.84 -16.45
N VAL A 59 -2.63 3.18 -16.77
CA VAL A 59 -2.27 4.47 -17.37
C VAL A 59 -2.19 4.30 -18.87
N THR A 60 -3.09 4.97 -19.59
CA THR A 60 -3.21 4.87 -21.05
C THR A 60 -2.48 5.96 -21.82
N LYS A 61 -2.03 7.03 -21.15
CA LYS A 61 -1.37 8.19 -21.78
C LYS A 61 -0.22 8.74 -20.95
N GLY A 62 0.77 9.35 -21.62
CA GLY A 62 1.88 10.08 -20.99
C GLY A 62 3.15 9.25 -20.72
N LYS A 63 4.07 9.79 -19.93
CA LYS A 63 5.40 9.17 -19.67
C LYS A 63 5.34 7.83 -18.91
N LYS A 64 4.26 7.58 -18.17
CA LYS A 64 4.13 6.43 -17.25
C LYS A 64 3.11 5.41 -17.74
N ILE A 65 2.95 5.26 -19.06
CA ILE A 65 2.03 4.27 -19.65
C ILE A 65 2.37 2.87 -19.11
N GLY A 66 1.35 2.14 -18.70
CA GLY A 66 1.52 0.82 -18.12
C GLY A 66 0.43 0.46 -17.12
N THR A 67 0.47 -0.79 -16.67
CA THR A 67 -0.40 -1.31 -15.62
C THR A 67 0.42 -1.52 -14.35
N TYR A 68 -0.05 -0.96 -13.24
CA TYR A 68 0.62 -1.06 -11.95
C TYR A 68 -0.35 -1.63 -10.92
N LEU A 69 0.13 -2.58 -10.13
CA LEU A 69 -0.62 -3.15 -9.02
C LEU A 69 0.21 -2.99 -7.76
N GLY A 70 -0.36 -2.35 -6.74
CA GLY A 70 0.38 -2.08 -5.53
C GLY A 70 -0.36 -1.20 -4.54
N LYS A 71 0.34 -0.83 -3.47
CA LYS A 71 -0.20 0.04 -2.41
C LYS A 71 -0.13 1.49 -2.81
N VAL A 72 -1.20 2.22 -2.54
CA VAL A 72 -1.32 3.63 -2.89
C VAL A 72 -0.91 4.53 -1.71
N ALA A 73 -0.14 5.57 -1.98
CA ALA A 73 0.12 6.67 -1.06
C ALA A 73 -0.61 7.92 -1.58
N VAL A 74 -1.61 8.35 -0.81
CA VAL A 74 -2.56 9.38 -1.22
C VAL A 74 -2.07 10.78 -0.83
N ARG A 75 -2.02 11.68 -1.81
CA ARG A 75 -1.70 13.10 -1.64
C ARG A 75 -2.93 13.96 -1.94
N VAL A 76 -3.01 15.13 -1.30
CA VAL A 76 -4.13 16.08 -1.46
C VAL A 76 -4.28 16.56 -2.91
N SER A 77 -3.18 16.61 -3.67
CA SER A 77 -3.16 17.01 -5.08
C SER A 77 -3.94 16.07 -6.02
N GLY A 78 -4.37 14.88 -5.57
CA GLY A 78 -5.04 13.89 -6.42
C GLY A 78 -4.10 13.09 -7.33
N ASN A 79 -2.79 13.32 -7.21
CA ASN A 79 -1.74 12.50 -7.80
C ASN A 79 -1.13 11.62 -6.72
N PHE A 80 -1.16 10.32 -6.93
CA PHE A 80 -0.77 9.31 -5.96
C PHE A 80 0.55 8.65 -6.31
N ASN A 81 1.20 8.06 -5.32
CA ASN A 81 2.32 7.16 -5.55
C ASN A 81 1.84 5.73 -5.37
N ILE A 82 2.32 4.82 -6.21
CA ILE A 82 2.01 3.40 -6.14
C ILE A 82 3.30 2.64 -5.86
N THR A 83 3.34 1.94 -4.73
CA THR A 83 4.45 1.05 -4.38
C THR A 83 4.14 -0.35 -4.91
N THR A 84 4.88 -0.76 -5.92
CA THR A 84 4.88 -2.12 -6.49
C THR A 84 6.05 -2.91 -5.94
N THR A 85 6.15 -4.19 -6.30
CA THR A 85 7.28 -5.07 -5.94
C THR A 85 8.61 -4.56 -6.49
N LEU A 86 8.60 -3.88 -7.64
CA LEU A 86 9.79 -3.37 -8.32
C LEU A 86 10.22 -1.99 -7.81
N GLY A 87 9.30 -1.20 -7.25
CA GLY A 87 9.62 0.13 -6.76
C GLY A 87 8.39 1.02 -6.58
N THR A 88 8.65 2.29 -6.23
CA THR A 88 7.56 3.27 -6.05
C THR A 88 7.44 4.17 -7.27
N ILE A 89 6.33 4.04 -7.99
CA ILE A 89 6.00 4.91 -9.11
C ILE A 89 5.24 6.12 -8.57
N GLN A 90 5.82 7.30 -8.73
CA GLN A 90 5.25 8.52 -8.17
C GLN A 90 4.31 9.22 -9.15
N GLY A 91 3.35 9.99 -8.64
CA GLY A 91 2.57 10.95 -9.43
C GLY A 91 1.67 10.35 -10.52
N ILE A 92 0.92 9.30 -10.20
CA ILE A 92 -0.16 8.74 -11.03
C ILE A 92 -1.48 9.42 -10.65
N ASN A 93 -2.24 9.92 -11.62
CA ASN A 93 -3.52 10.57 -11.35
C ASN A 93 -4.56 9.55 -10.85
N HIS A 94 -5.32 9.92 -9.81
CA HIS A 94 -6.39 9.07 -9.23
C HIS A 94 -7.39 8.51 -10.25
N LYS A 95 -7.63 9.21 -11.37
CA LYS A 95 -8.54 8.75 -12.45
C LYS A 95 -8.12 7.42 -13.06
N TYR A 96 -6.83 7.11 -13.04
CA TYR A 96 -6.30 5.84 -13.58
C TYR A 96 -6.32 4.71 -12.55
N CYS A 97 -6.58 5.02 -11.28
CA CYS A 97 -6.54 4.06 -10.18
C CYS A 97 -7.92 3.47 -9.92
N LYS A 98 -7.98 2.14 -9.75
CA LYS A 98 -9.14 1.41 -9.26
C LYS A 98 -8.77 0.66 -7.99
N THR A 99 -9.58 0.82 -6.94
CA THR A 99 -9.35 0.11 -5.66
C THR A 99 -9.67 -1.37 -5.84
N ILE A 100 -8.73 -2.24 -5.43
CA ILE A 100 -8.95 -3.69 -5.32
C ILE A 100 -9.31 -4.03 -3.88
N GLN A 101 -8.53 -3.51 -2.93
CA GLN A 101 -8.69 -3.80 -1.50
C GLN A 101 -8.40 -2.54 -0.68
N LYS A 102 -9.19 -2.33 0.37
CA LYS A 102 -8.98 -1.23 1.31
C LYS A 102 -7.82 -1.53 2.26
N GLY A 103 -7.14 -0.50 2.71
CA GLY A 103 -6.00 -0.63 3.61
C GLY A 103 -6.39 -1.21 4.97
N ASP A 104 -6.24 -2.52 5.14
CA ASP A 104 -6.48 -3.26 6.38
C ASP A 104 -5.27 -3.28 7.34
N GLY A 105 -4.08 -2.94 6.83
CA GLY A 105 -2.83 -2.93 7.60
C GLY A 105 -1.93 -4.13 7.33
N TYR A 106 -2.30 -5.01 6.40
CA TYR A 106 -1.50 -6.16 6.00
C TYR A 106 -0.96 -6.01 4.58
N ALA A 107 0.15 -6.68 4.30
CA ALA A 107 0.65 -6.90 2.94
C ALA A 107 0.46 -8.37 2.60
N TYR A 108 0.06 -8.62 1.36
CA TYR A 108 -0.22 -9.94 0.85
C TYR A 108 0.78 -10.26 -0.25
N ALA A 109 1.40 -11.43 -0.17
CA ALA A 109 2.30 -11.97 -1.18
C ALA A 109 2.08 -13.48 -1.32
N ILE A 110 2.44 -14.04 -2.47
CA ILE A 110 2.46 -15.50 -2.66
C ILE A 110 3.92 -15.93 -2.55
N ALA A 111 4.22 -16.82 -1.61
CA ALA A 111 5.53 -17.39 -1.39
C ALA A 111 5.53 -18.88 -1.77
N THR A 112 6.68 -19.37 -2.24
CA THR A 112 6.87 -20.81 -2.51
C THR A 112 7.63 -21.42 -1.34
N ILE A 113 7.08 -22.48 -0.73
CA ILE A 113 7.78 -23.27 0.28
C ILE A 113 8.90 -24.03 -0.44
N LYS A 114 10.14 -23.87 0.06
CA LYS A 114 11.30 -24.65 -0.38
C LYS A 114 11.35 -25.99 0.32
#